data_AF-A0A421K555-F1
#
_entry.id   AF-A0A421K555-F1
#
_cell.length_a   1.000
_cell.length_b   1.000
_cell.length_c   1.000
_cell.angle_alpha   90.00
_cell.angle_beta   90.00
_cell.angle_gamma   90.00
#
_symmetry.space_group_name_H-M   'P 1'
#
loop_
_entity.id
_entity.type
_entity.pdbx_description
1 polymer ?
#
loop_
_entity_poly.entity_id
_entity_poly.type
_entity_poly.pdbx_seq_one_letter_code
_entity_poly.pdbx_strand_id
1 'polypeptide(L)'
;MITAVGIVVILVGLIVWIGQLLSFVTPEIATRIGLNSPEEEMDQSLYIIETKANGLSDILLTWTLPLSGFLMIIDHKSWPFLALIGGGIYIYFAFLTIFTRYFLKNRGKKIGSPTDVKVAYIFSVIWIICSLLMIDLAIQELGY
;
A
#
# COMPACT_ATOMS: atom_id res chain seq x y z
N MET A 1 -0.33 -5.38 23.12
CA MET A 1 0.50 -5.44 21.90
C MET A 1 -0.36 -5.61 20.65
N ILE A 2 -1.16 -6.68 20.57
CA ILE A 2 -2.09 -6.97 19.46
C ILE A 2 -3.00 -5.78 19.11
N THR A 3 -3.67 -5.17 20.10
CA THR A 3 -4.55 -4.02 19.87
C THR A 3 -3.83 -2.82 19.25
N ALA A 4 -2.61 -2.51 19.70
CA ALA A 4 -1.84 -1.38 19.18
C ALA A 4 -1.38 -1.64 17.74
N VAL A 5 -0.90 -2.85 17.46
CA VAL A 5 -0.52 -3.26 16.09
C VAL A 5 -1.74 -3.22 15.16
N GLY A 6 -2.88 -3.74 15.61
CA GLY A 6 -4.12 -3.72 14.85
C GLY A 6 -4.56 -2.30 14.49
N ILE A 7 -4.53 -1.36 15.45
CA ILE A 7 -4.87 0.04 15.20
C ILE A 7 -3.91 0.66 14.17
N VAL A 8 -2.60 0.46 14.33
CA VAL A 8 -1.59 1.00 13.40
C VAL A 8 -1.81 0.46 11.99
N VAL A 9 -2.03 -0.85 11.85
CA VAL A 9 -2.25 -1.53 10.57
C VAL A 9 -3.54 -1.06 9.90
N ILE A 10 -4.61 -0.85 10.67
CA ILE A 10 -5.86 -0.27 10.15
C ILE A 10 -5.59 1.13 9.60
N LEU A 11 -4.94 2.01 10.37
CA LEU A 11 -4.70 3.39 9.95
C LEU A 11 -3.83 3.44 8.69
N VAL A 12 -2.71 2.72 8.68
CA VAL A 12 -1.81 2.65 7.53
C VAL A 12 -2.53 2.04 6.33
N GLY A 13 -3.20 0.90 6.50
CA GLY A 13 -3.89 0.21 5.41
C GLY A 13 -5.05 1.00 4.82
N LEU A 14 -5.81 1.73 5.66
CA LEU A 14 -6.87 2.62 5.17
C LEU A 14 -6.32 3.81 4.39
N ILE A 15 -5.18 4.40 4.80
CA ILE A 15 -4.54 5.47 4.02
C ILE A 15 -4.18 4.97 2.61
N VAL A 16 -3.62 3.75 2.51
CA VAL A 16 -3.31 3.14 1.21
C VAL A 16 -4.58 2.90 0.42
N TRP A 17 -5.53 2.19 1.00
CA TRP A 17 -6.73 1.76 0.29
C TRP A 17 -7.57 2.95 -0.19
N ILE A 18 -7.74 3.98 0.64
CA ILE A 18 -8.40 5.24 0.27
C ILE A 18 -7.58 5.97 -0.80
N GLY A 19 -6.25 6.00 -0.67
CA GLY A 19 -5.38 6.60 -1.69
C GLY A 19 -5.54 5.94 -3.06
N GLN A 20 -5.61 4.61 -3.11
CA GLN A 20 -5.84 3.86 -4.35
C GLN A 20 -7.24 4.13 -4.92
N LEU A 21 -8.25 4.18 -4.05
CA LEU A 21 -9.61 4.54 -4.43
C LEU A 21 -9.68 5.93 -5.08
N LEU A 22 -9.09 6.93 -4.43
CA LEU A 22 -9.08 8.29 -4.93
C LEU A 22 -8.26 8.43 -6.21
N SER A 23 -7.10 7.79 -6.30
CA SER A 23 -6.26 7.80 -7.50
C SER A 23 -6.96 7.18 -8.70
N PHE A 24 -7.80 6.16 -8.49
CA PHE A 24 -8.57 5.53 -9.57
C PHE A 24 -9.80 6.35 -9.98
N VAL A 25 -10.65 6.73 -9.01
CA VAL A 25 -11.97 7.33 -9.26
C VAL A 25 -11.86 8.83 -9.54
N THR A 26 -11.02 9.54 -8.79
CA THR A 26 -10.84 11.00 -8.87
C THR A 26 -9.37 11.39 -8.78
N PRO A 27 -8.56 11.10 -9.82
CA PRO A 27 -7.11 11.36 -9.80
C PRO A 27 -6.75 12.81 -9.45
N GLU A 28 -7.57 13.77 -9.91
CA GLU A 28 -7.40 15.19 -9.61
C GLU A 28 -7.45 15.50 -8.11
N ILE A 29 -8.35 14.85 -7.37
CA ILE A 29 -8.45 15.01 -5.92
C ILE A 29 -7.23 14.38 -5.26
N ALA A 30 -6.85 13.16 -5.67
CA ALA A 30 -5.67 12.47 -5.15
C ALA A 30 -4.39 13.31 -5.33
N THR A 31 -4.23 13.95 -6.48
CA THR A 31 -3.10 14.86 -6.73
C THR A 31 -3.15 16.10 -5.84
N ARG A 32 -4.32 16.74 -5.67
CA ARG A 32 -4.46 17.95 -4.82
C ARG A 32 -4.11 17.71 -3.35
N ILE A 33 -4.38 16.51 -2.85
CA ILE A 33 -4.08 16.14 -1.45
C ILE A 33 -2.74 15.41 -1.29
N GLY A 34 -1.94 15.33 -2.37
CA GLY A 34 -0.58 14.77 -2.34
C GLY A 34 -0.50 13.25 -2.28
N LEU A 35 -1.58 12.53 -2.65
CA LEU A 35 -1.58 11.07 -2.74
C LEU A 35 -1.09 10.57 -4.11
N ASN A 36 -1.02 11.44 -5.10
CA ASN A 36 -0.53 11.11 -6.43
C ASN A 36 0.25 12.29 -7.03
N SER A 37 1.27 12.00 -7.84
CA SER A 37 2.00 13.07 -8.52
C SER A 37 1.17 13.64 -9.69
N PRO A 38 1.39 14.92 -10.06
CA PRO A 38 0.79 15.49 -11.27
C PRO A 38 1.26 14.74 -12.52
N GLU A 39 0.37 14.61 -13.52
CA GLU A 39 0.67 13.91 -14.78
C GLU A 39 1.90 14.50 -15.50
N GLU A 40 2.09 15.82 -15.44
CA GLU A 40 3.21 16.53 -16.07
C GLU A 40 4.59 16.20 -15.46
N GLU A 41 4.59 15.72 -14.21
CA GLU A 41 5.77 15.35 -13.44
C GLU A 41 6.09 13.86 -13.53
N MET A 42 5.28 13.08 -14.25
CA MET A 42 5.44 11.65 -14.42
C MET A 42 5.66 11.28 -15.89
N ASP A 43 6.31 10.14 -16.13
CA ASP A 43 6.26 9.50 -17.43
C ASP A 43 4.81 9.06 -17.69
N GLN A 44 4.31 9.31 -18.91
CA GLN A 44 2.92 9.02 -19.28
C GLN A 44 2.54 7.55 -19.05
N SER A 45 3.46 6.62 -19.32
CA SER A 45 3.19 5.19 -19.09
C SER A 45 3.10 4.89 -17.60
N LEU A 46 3.96 5.50 -16.78
CA LEU A 46 3.89 5.35 -15.33
C LEU A 46 2.57 5.90 -14.77
N TYR A 47 2.16 7.09 -15.23
CA TYR A 47 0.91 7.70 -14.79
C TYR A 47 -0.30 6.82 -15.12
N ILE A 48 -0.40 6.29 -16.34
CA ILE A 48 -1.49 5.39 -16.74
C ILE A 48 -1.47 4.11 -15.91
N ILE A 49 -0.28 3.52 -15.69
CA ILE A 49 -0.15 2.28 -14.93
C ILE A 49 -0.60 2.50 -13.47
N GLU A 50 -0.08 3.53 -12.79
CA GLU A 50 -0.40 3.78 -11.37
C GLU A 50 -1.85 4.24 -11.17
N THR A 51 -2.39 5.10 -12.04
CA THR A 51 -3.73 5.68 -11.83
C THR A 51 -4.88 4.87 -12.42
N LYS A 52 -4.63 4.09 -13.48
CA LYS A 52 -5.69 3.39 -14.23
C LYS A 52 -5.51 1.88 -14.22
N ALA A 53 -4.36 1.39 -14.65
CA ALA A 53 -4.16 -0.06 -14.82
C ALA A 53 -4.13 -0.79 -13.47
N ASN A 54 -3.38 -0.25 -12.51
CA ASN A 54 -3.23 -0.84 -11.19
C ASN A 54 -4.31 -0.35 -10.20
N GLY A 55 -4.82 0.87 -10.36
CA GLY A 55 -5.76 1.46 -9.40
C GLY A 55 -6.93 0.54 -9.00
N LEU A 56 -7.56 -0.15 -9.97
CA LEU A 56 -8.64 -1.10 -9.66
C LEU A 56 -8.16 -2.35 -8.92
N SER A 57 -7.07 -2.99 -9.39
CA SER A 57 -6.52 -4.17 -8.71
C SER A 57 -6.07 -3.82 -7.29
N ASP A 58 -5.53 -2.63 -7.12
CA ASP A 58 -4.99 -2.13 -5.87
C ASP A 58 -6.11 -1.95 -4.84
N ILE A 59 -7.24 -1.36 -5.23
CA ILE A 59 -8.44 -1.26 -4.40
C ILE A 59 -8.97 -2.65 -4.00
N LEU A 60 -9.03 -3.59 -4.95
CA LEU A 60 -9.60 -4.92 -4.73
C LEU A 60 -8.70 -5.83 -3.87
N LEU A 61 -7.42 -5.51 -3.73
CA LEU A 61 -6.46 -6.33 -2.98
C LEU A 61 -6.06 -5.70 -1.64
N THR A 62 -5.89 -4.38 -1.58
CA THR A 62 -5.28 -3.71 -0.41
C THR A 62 -6.22 -3.53 0.79
N TRP A 63 -7.52 -3.80 0.67
CA TRP A 63 -8.45 -3.81 1.82
C TRP A 63 -8.21 -4.97 2.79
N THR A 64 -7.55 -6.03 2.34
CA THR A 64 -7.34 -7.26 3.11
C THR A 64 -6.53 -7.02 4.39
N LEU A 65 -5.46 -6.21 4.32
CA LEU A 65 -4.62 -5.90 5.46
C LEU A 65 -5.33 -5.05 6.54
N PRO A 66 -5.99 -3.90 6.23
CA PRO A 66 -6.74 -3.16 7.25
C PRO A 66 -7.90 -3.97 7.82
N LEU A 67 -8.59 -4.81 7.01
CA LEU A 67 -9.59 -5.71 7.56
C LEU A 67 -8.97 -6.73 8.52
N SER A 68 -7.81 -7.31 8.19
CA SER A 68 -7.13 -8.23 9.10
C SER A 68 -6.80 -7.58 10.44
N GLY A 69 -6.35 -6.30 10.45
CA GLY A 69 -6.11 -5.54 11.67
C GLY A 69 -7.39 -5.32 12.49
N PHE A 70 -8.51 -5.03 11.83
CA PHE A 70 -9.82 -4.91 12.49
C PHE A 70 -10.27 -6.23 13.11
N LEU A 71 -10.22 -7.32 12.34
CA LEU A 71 -10.59 -8.65 12.81
C LEU A 71 -9.71 -9.13 13.97
N MET A 72 -8.43 -8.76 13.95
CA MET A 72 -7.49 -9.06 15.03
C MET A 72 -7.88 -8.32 16.33
N ILE A 73 -8.36 -7.08 16.26
CA ILE A 73 -8.82 -6.32 17.45
C ILE A 73 -10.05 -6.97 18.09
N ILE A 74 -10.97 -7.50 17.28
CA ILE A 74 -12.18 -8.17 17.77
C ILE A 74 -12.01 -9.67 17.99
N ASP A 75 -10.76 -10.17 17.94
CA ASP A 75 -10.40 -11.58 18.15
C ASP A 75 -11.16 -12.56 17.24
N HIS A 76 -11.38 -12.17 15.98
CA HIS A 76 -12.12 -13.00 15.03
C HIS A 76 -11.18 -13.99 14.33
N LYS A 77 -11.50 -15.29 14.40
CA LYS A 77 -10.67 -16.42 13.91
C LYS A 77 -10.13 -16.32 12.48
N SER A 78 -10.75 -15.51 11.62
CA SER A 78 -10.29 -15.30 10.24
C SER A 78 -9.14 -14.29 10.10
N TRP A 79 -8.81 -13.52 11.15
CA TRP A 79 -7.78 -12.48 11.08
C TRP A 79 -6.40 -13.00 10.63
N PRO A 80 -5.91 -14.18 11.07
CA PRO A 80 -4.58 -14.66 10.70
C PRO A 80 -4.48 -14.95 9.19
N PHE A 81 -5.52 -15.56 8.62
CA PHE A 81 -5.55 -15.87 7.19
C PHE A 81 -5.53 -14.61 6.32
N LEU A 82 -6.31 -13.59 6.70
CA LEU A 82 -6.29 -12.31 6.00
C LEU A 82 -4.98 -11.55 6.21
N ALA A 83 -4.35 -11.68 7.38
CA ALA A 83 -3.05 -11.08 7.66
C ALA A 83 -1.95 -11.67 6.78
N LEU A 84 -1.95 -12.99 6.55
CA LEU A 84 -1.02 -13.65 5.63
C LEU A 84 -1.22 -13.18 4.17
N ILE A 85 -2.49 -13.16 3.71
CA ILE A 85 -2.83 -12.72 2.35
C ILE A 85 -2.49 -11.23 2.16
N GLY A 86 -3.00 -10.38 3.04
CA GLY A 86 -2.80 -8.94 2.99
C GLY A 86 -1.34 -8.54 3.18
N GLY A 87 -0.62 -9.24 4.06
CA GLY A 87 0.82 -9.02 4.26
C GLY A 87 1.62 -9.26 2.99
N GLY A 88 1.37 -10.38 2.31
CA GLY A 88 2.01 -10.70 1.03
C GLY A 88 1.68 -9.69 -0.07
N ILE A 89 0.41 -9.27 -0.18
CA ILE A 89 -0.03 -8.23 -1.11
C ILE A 89 0.75 -6.92 -0.85
N TYR A 90 0.76 -6.41 0.37
CA TYR A 90 1.41 -5.13 0.68
C TYR A 90 2.93 -5.17 0.46
N ILE A 91 3.59 -6.31 0.72
CA ILE A 91 5.01 -6.49 0.40
C ILE A 91 5.24 -6.43 -1.11
N TYR A 92 4.43 -7.15 -1.90
CA TYR A 92 4.51 -7.10 -3.36
C TYR A 92 4.34 -5.67 -3.88
N PHE A 93 3.36 -4.93 -3.37
CA PHE A 93 3.10 -3.54 -3.75
C PHE A 93 4.27 -2.62 -3.40
N ALA A 94 4.79 -2.71 -2.16
CA ALA A 94 5.93 -1.92 -1.74
C ALA A 94 7.14 -2.14 -2.66
N PHE A 95 7.46 -3.39 -3.00
CA PHE A 95 8.55 -3.68 -3.93
C PHE A 95 8.25 -3.22 -5.36
N LEU A 96 7.01 -3.38 -5.84
CA LEU A 96 6.60 -2.87 -7.15
C LEU A 96 6.81 -1.35 -7.23
N THR A 97 6.39 -0.60 -6.20
CA THR A 97 6.59 0.85 -6.09
C THR A 97 8.07 1.21 -6.07
N ILE A 98 8.89 0.50 -5.28
CA ILE A 98 10.34 0.75 -5.16
C ILE A 98 11.05 0.50 -6.49
N PHE A 99 10.87 -0.70 -7.06
CA PHE A 99 11.62 -1.10 -8.25
C PHE A 99 11.18 -0.35 -9.50
N THR A 100 9.89 -0.07 -9.66
CA THR A 100 9.39 0.72 -10.79
C THR A 100 10.06 2.09 -10.83
N ARG A 101 10.09 2.80 -9.68
CA ARG A 101 10.76 4.11 -9.58
C ARG A 101 12.26 4.01 -9.79
N TYR A 102 12.91 2.99 -9.22
CA TYR A 102 14.35 2.76 -9.39
C TYR A 102 14.73 2.56 -10.87
N PHE A 103 14.05 1.64 -11.57
CA PHE A 103 14.36 1.33 -12.96
C PHE A 103 14.01 2.50 -13.91
N LEU A 104 12.88 3.16 -13.69
CA LEU A 104 12.49 4.32 -14.50
C LEU A 104 13.44 5.49 -14.31
N LYS A 105 13.85 5.79 -13.07
CA LYS A 105 14.84 6.82 -12.78
C LYS A 105 16.17 6.54 -13.47
N ASN A 106 16.65 5.30 -13.41
CA ASN A 106 17.90 4.88 -14.06
C ASN A 106 17.84 4.98 -15.60
N ARG A 107 16.64 5.05 -16.18
CA ARG A 107 16.40 5.26 -17.62
C ARG A 107 16.08 6.72 -17.96
N GLY A 108 16.25 7.65 -17.03
CA GLY A 108 16.00 9.08 -17.23
C GLY A 108 14.52 9.44 -17.37
N LYS A 109 13.61 8.57 -16.91
CA LYS A 109 12.17 8.83 -16.93
C LYS A 109 11.74 9.67 -15.73
N LYS A 110 10.70 10.48 -15.94
CA LYS A 110 10.05 11.27 -14.89
C LYS A 110 9.27 10.33 -13.96
N ILE A 111 9.44 10.46 -12.64
CA ILE A 111 8.85 9.58 -11.63
C ILE A 111 8.12 10.35 -10.51
N GLY A 112 7.68 11.57 -10.80
CA GLY A 112 7.12 12.51 -9.82
C GLY A 112 8.17 13.44 -9.21
N SER A 113 7.70 14.38 -8.38
CA SER A 113 8.57 15.31 -7.67
C SER A 113 9.51 14.59 -6.69
N PRO A 114 10.64 15.20 -6.30
CA PRO A 114 11.53 14.64 -5.28
C PRO A 114 10.82 14.34 -3.94
N THR A 115 9.79 15.10 -3.61
CA THR A 115 8.99 14.91 -2.40
C THR A 115 8.11 13.67 -2.54
N ASP A 116 7.40 13.51 -3.65
CA ASP A 116 6.51 12.37 -3.88
C ASP A 116 7.29 11.05 -3.91
N VAL A 117 8.47 11.05 -4.53
CA VAL A 117 9.36 9.89 -4.56
C VAL A 117 9.80 9.49 -3.15
N LYS A 118 10.13 10.47 -2.29
CA LYS A 118 10.48 10.20 -0.89
C LYS A 118 9.29 9.62 -0.12
N VAL A 119 8.11 10.21 -0.28
CA VAL A 119 6.88 9.73 0.35
C VAL A 119 6.58 8.28 -0.08
N ALA A 120 6.65 7.99 -1.38
CA ALA A 120 6.44 6.64 -1.91
C ALA A 120 7.38 5.61 -1.27
N TYR A 121 8.67 5.93 -1.13
CA TYR A 121 9.64 5.02 -0.47
C TYR A 121 9.38 4.87 1.02
N ILE A 122 9.07 5.95 1.74
CA ILE A 122 8.76 5.90 3.18
C ILE A 122 7.54 5.00 3.42
N PHE A 123 6.45 5.21 2.67
CA PHE A 123 5.26 4.38 2.78
C PHE A 123 5.53 2.93 2.39
N SER A 124 6.33 2.67 1.35
CA SER A 124 6.73 1.31 0.98
C SER A 124 7.43 0.58 2.14
N VAL A 125 8.32 1.26 2.86
CA VAL A 125 8.99 0.68 4.04
C VAL A 125 8.00 0.44 5.18
N ILE A 126 7.10 1.38 5.45
CA ILE A 126 6.05 1.22 6.47
C ILE A 126 5.17 0.02 6.16
N TRP A 127 4.78 -0.17 4.89
CA TRP A 127 3.98 -1.31 4.45
C TRP A 127 4.69 -2.62 4.67
N ILE A 128 5.97 -2.72 4.30
CA ILE A 128 6.78 -3.92 4.53
C ILE A 128 6.82 -4.26 6.03
N ILE A 129 7.07 -3.26 6.89
CA ILE A 129 7.14 -3.49 8.34
C ILE A 129 5.78 -3.96 8.88
N CYS A 130 4.68 -3.29 8.51
CA CYS A 130 3.34 -3.68 8.94
C CYS A 130 2.98 -5.09 8.47
N SER A 131 3.29 -5.43 7.21
CA SER A 131 3.06 -6.75 6.66
C SER A 131 3.84 -7.84 7.38
N LEU A 132 5.14 -7.63 7.62
CA LEU A 132 5.98 -8.62 8.29
C LEU A 132 5.50 -8.85 9.73
N LEU A 133 5.12 -7.78 10.44
CA LEU A 133 4.55 -7.89 11.79
C LEU A 133 3.21 -8.65 11.78
N MET A 134 2.31 -8.36 10.84
CA MET A 134 1.03 -9.06 10.75
C MET A 134 1.19 -10.52 10.36
N ILE A 135 2.15 -10.85 9.49
CA ILE A 135 2.49 -12.23 9.12
C ILE A 135 3.05 -12.97 10.34
N ASP A 136 4.00 -12.39 11.07
CA ASP A 136 4.59 -13.00 12.26
C ASP A 136 3.52 -13.29 13.33
N LEU A 137 2.67 -12.32 13.63
CA LEU A 137 1.55 -12.51 14.57
C LEU A 137 0.57 -13.59 14.09
N ALA A 138 0.28 -13.64 12.79
CA ALA A 138 -0.61 -14.66 12.24
C ALA A 138 -0.03 -16.08 12.33
N ILE A 139 1.29 -16.23 12.11
CA ILE A 139 2.00 -17.50 12.25
C ILE A 139 1.92 -17.99 13.70
N GLN A 140 2.17 -17.10 14.67
CA GLN A 140 2.09 -17.40 16.10
C GLN A 140 0.67 -17.82 16.52
N GLU A 141 -0.37 -17.12 16.03
CA GLU A 141 -1.77 -17.44 16.33
C GLU A 141 -2.18 -18.80 15.75
N LEU A 142 -1.66 -19.15 14.57
CA LEU A 142 -1.94 -20.43 13.91
C LEU A 142 -1.12 -21.60 14.48
N GLY A 143 -0.13 -21.32 15.35
CA GLY A 143 0.69 -22.33 16.02
C GLY A 143 1.78 -22.95 15.15
N TYR A 144 2.31 -22.19 14.19
CA TYR A 144 3.46 -22.58 13.34
C TYR A 144 4.79 -22.02 13.85
#